data_AF-A0A9P7C067-F1
#
_entry.id   AF-A0A9P7C067-F1
#
_cell.length_a   1.000
_cell.length_b   1.000
_cell.length_c   1.000
_cell.angle_alpha   90.00
_cell.angle_beta   90.00
_cell.angle_gamma   90.00
#
_symmetry.space_group_name_H-M   'P 1'
#
loop_
_entity.id
_entity.type
_entity.pdbx_description
1 polymer ?
#
loop_
_entity_poly.entity_id
_entity_poly.type
_entity_poly.pdbx_seq_one_letter_code
_entity_poly.pdbx_strand_id
1 'polypeptide(L)'
;MSALAGLGVDNIIVELSSAELPIMDGSAGPFVFLLQSAGIVEQDAPKRFIRVLKTVEVTEGDKVARFTPYEGYKLGFTIQFDHPMIPAKQSRQEIEFSTLAYT
;
A
#
# COMPACT_ATOMS: atom_id res chain seq x y z
N MET A 1 -4.31 -7.06 -0.45
CA MET A 1 -4.42 -5.93 0.51
C MET A 1 -4.15 -4.57 -0.11
N SER A 2 -3.13 -4.37 -0.96
CA SER A 2 -2.81 -3.06 -1.54
C SER A 2 -3.99 -2.38 -2.27
N ALA A 3 -4.83 -3.14 -2.98
CA ALA A 3 -6.03 -2.61 -3.64
C ALA A 3 -7.03 -1.96 -2.65
N LEU A 4 -7.24 -2.59 -1.48
CA LEU A 4 -8.14 -2.05 -0.44
C LEU A 4 -7.58 -0.74 0.13
N ALA A 5 -6.28 -0.71 0.43
CA ALA A 5 -5.61 0.49 0.92
C ALA A 5 -5.59 1.62 -0.12
N GLY A 6 -5.41 1.28 -1.41
CA GLY A 6 -5.42 2.26 -2.50
C GLY A 6 -6.81 2.83 -2.81
N LEU A 7 -7.88 2.08 -2.53
CA LEU A 7 -9.27 2.51 -2.72
C LEU A 7 -9.93 3.02 -1.42
N GLY A 8 -9.21 3.01 -0.30
CA GLY A 8 -9.74 3.47 0.98
C GLY A 8 -10.84 2.58 1.57
N VAL A 9 -10.85 1.27 1.32
CA VAL A 9 -11.84 0.35 1.92
C VAL A 9 -11.44 0.01 3.35
N ASP A 10 -12.25 0.44 4.32
CA ASP A 10 -12.01 0.19 5.75
C ASP A 10 -12.57 -1.14 6.24
N ASN A 11 -13.76 -1.53 5.76
CA ASN A 11 -14.51 -2.69 6.24
C ASN A 11 -14.89 -3.58 5.06
N ILE A 12 -14.49 -4.85 5.10
CA ILE A 12 -14.80 -5.86 4.08
C ILE A 12 -14.72 -7.27 4.67
N ILE A 13 -15.53 -8.20 4.14
CA ILE A 13 -15.38 -9.63 4.38
C ILE A 13 -14.69 -10.23 3.16
N VAL A 14 -13.58 -10.93 3.38
CA VAL A 14 -12.84 -11.64 2.33
C VAL A 14 -12.99 -13.13 2.57
N GLU A 15 -13.80 -13.78 1.75
CA GLU A 15 -14.02 -15.23 1.82
C GLU A 15 -13.11 -15.95 0.83
N LEU A 16 -12.53 -17.07 1.28
CA LEU A 16 -11.71 -17.94 0.46
C LEU A 16 -12.19 -19.38 0.60
N SER A 17 -12.23 -20.09 -0.51
CA SER A 17 -12.47 -21.53 -0.55
C SER A 17 -11.19 -22.37 -0.43
N SER A 18 -10.03 -21.72 -0.31
CA SER A 18 -8.71 -22.35 -0.20
C SER A 18 -7.78 -21.53 0.71
N ALA A 19 -6.56 -22.02 0.92
CA ALA A 19 -5.60 -21.45 1.87
C ALA A 19 -4.97 -20.12 1.43
N GLU A 20 -5.12 -19.73 0.16
CA GLU A 20 -4.43 -18.57 -0.42
C GLU A 20 -5.34 -17.72 -1.30
N LEU A 21 -5.05 -16.41 -1.34
CA LEU A 21 -5.64 -15.49 -2.30
C LEU A 21 -5.15 -15.82 -3.72
N PRO A 22 -6.01 -15.69 -4.75
CA PRO A 22 -5.57 -15.88 -6.13
C PRO A 22 -4.52 -14.82 -6.50
N ILE A 23 -3.47 -15.26 -7.19
CA ILE A 23 -2.37 -14.37 -7.64
C ILE A 23 -2.83 -13.39 -8.73
N MET A 24 -3.96 -13.69 -9.40
CA MET A 24 -4.47 -12.94 -10.55
C MET A 24 -3.39 -12.79 -11.63
N ASP A 25 -3.02 -11.56 -12.00
CA ASP A 25 -1.94 -11.25 -12.94
C ASP A 25 -0.61 -10.89 -12.25
N GLY A 26 -0.52 -11.09 -10.93
CA GLY A 26 0.62 -10.70 -10.10
C GLY A 26 0.59 -9.24 -9.62
N SER A 27 -0.38 -8.44 -10.06
CA SER A 27 -0.57 -7.06 -9.62
C SER A 27 -1.82 -6.89 -8.74
N ALA A 28 -2.04 -5.67 -8.25
CA ALA A 28 -3.29 -5.31 -7.58
C ALA A 28 -4.42 -4.92 -8.56
N GLY A 29 -4.12 -4.74 -9.85
CA GLY A 29 -5.03 -4.20 -10.86
C GLY A 29 -6.37 -4.95 -10.98
N PRO A 30 -6.37 -6.29 -11.10
CA PRO A 30 -7.60 -7.07 -11.19
C PRO A 30 -8.51 -6.87 -9.97
N PHE A 31 -7.95 -6.76 -8.77
CA PHE A 31 -8.73 -6.49 -7.56
C PHE A 31 -9.28 -5.07 -7.52
N VAL A 32 -8.50 -4.07 -7.95
CA VAL A 32 -8.97 -2.68 -8.06
C VAL A 32 -10.18 -2.60 -8.99
N PHE A 33 -10.09 -3.25 -10.16
CA PHE A 33 -11.19 -3.29 -11.13
C PHE A 33 -12.46 -3.90 -10.54
N LEU A 34 -12.34 -5.06 -9.86
CA LEU A 34 -13.49 -5.73 -9.25
C LEU A 34 -14.12 -4.90 -8.13
N LEU A 35 -13.31 -4.27 -7.28
CA LEU A 35 -13.79 -3.41 -6.19
C LEU A 35 -14.49 -2.16 -6.71
N GLN A 36 -13.92 -1.49 -7.71
CA GLN A 36 -14.56 -0.33 -8.34
C GLN A 36 -15.87 -0.71 -9.05
N SER A 37 -15.91 -1.89 -9.66
CA SER A 37 -17.14 -2.41 -10.31
C SER A 37 -18.23 -2.74 -9.30
N ALA A 38 -17.87 -3.23 -8.11
CA ALA A 38 -18.80 -3.48 -7.02
C ALA A 38 -19.30 -2.19 -6.35
N GLY A 39 -18.49 -1.13 -6.39
CA GLY A 39 -18.76 0.15 -5.72
C GLY A 39 -18.31 0.16 -4.26
N ILE A 40 -18.17 1.36 -3.71
CA ILE A 40 -17.80 1.60 -2.31
C ILE A 40 -18.97 2.30 -1.64
N VAL A 41 -19.32 1.87 -0.43
CA VAL A 41 -20.43 2.40 0.35
C VAL A 41 -19.87 3.09 1.59
N GLU A 42 -20.21 4.36 1.77
CA GLU A 42 -19.90 5.11 2.99
C GLU A 42 -20.74 4.60 4.16
N GLN A 43 -20.12 4.59 5.34
CA GLN A 43 -20.78 4.20 6.58
C GLN A 43 -20.91 5.42 7.48
N ASP A 44 -21.96 5.44 8.31
CA ASP A 44 -22.20 6.50 9.30
C ASP A 44 -21.27 6.34 10.51
N ALA A 45 -19.96 6.42 10.25
CA ALA A 45 -18.92 6.39 11.25
C ALA A 45 -17.68 7.11 10.69
N PRO A 46 -17.00 7.92 11.53
CA PRO A 46 -15.79 8.61 11.08
C PRO A 46 -14.67 7.61 10.79
N LYS A 47 -14.04 7.76 9.62
CA LYS A 47 -12.83 7.03 9.26
C LYS A 47 -11.68 7.37 10.20
N ARG A 48 -10.96 6.35 10.66
CA ARG A 48 -9.84 6.51 11.60
C ARG A 48 -8.51 6.39 10.87
N PHE A 49 -7.61 7.33 11.12
CA PHE A 49 -6.27 7.35 10.55
C PHE A 49 -5.21 7.14 11.61
N ILE A 50 -4.12 6.47 11.24
CA ILE A 50 -2.92 6.37 12.07
C ILE A 50 -1.99 7.50 11.67
N ARG A 51 -1.73 8.44 12.58
CA ARG A 51 -0.79 9.53 12.38
C ARG A 51 0.54 9.24 13.07
N VAL A 52 1.63 9.31 12.31
CA VAL A 52 2.99 9.14 12.83
C VAL A 52 3.40 10.43 13.56
N LEU A 53 3.56 10.37 14.88
CA LEU A 53 3.91 11.53 15.72
C LEU A 53 5.41 11.68 15.95
N LYS A 54 6.16 10.58 15.86
CA LYS A 54 7.61 10.51 16.07
C LYS A 54 8.21 9.52 15.09
N THR A 55 9.46 9.76 14.71
CA THR A 55 10.19 8.84 13.85
C THR A 55 10.38 7.50 14.53
N VAL A 56 10.06 6.42 13.82
CA VAL A 56 10.30 5.04 14.23
C VAL A 56 11.06 4.35 13.11
N GLU A 57 12.18 3.70 13.45
CA GLU A 57 13.04 2.99 12.50
C GLU A 57 13.39 1.61 13.05
N VAL A 58 13.43 0.64 12.15
CA VAL A 58 13.94 -0.71 12.41
C VAL A 58 14.98 -1.04 11.35
N THR A 59 16.10 -1.59 11.80
CA THR A 59 17.24 -1.98 10.95
C THR A 59 17.58 -3.45 11.18
N GLU A 60 17.74 -4.21 10.11
CA GLU A 60 18.19 -5.59 10.13
C GLU A 60 19.25 -5.81 9.04
N GLY A 61 20.52 -5.87 9.46
CA GLY A 61 21.66 -5.93 8.54
C GLY A 61 21.71 -4.69 7.63
N ASP A 62 21.50 -4.90 6.33
CA ASP A 62 21.48 -3.88 5.28
C ASP A 62 20.08 -3.32 4.98
N LYS A 63 19.04 -3.83 5.64
CA LYS A 63 17.64 -3.44 5.44
C LYS A 63 17.19 -2.42 6.48
N VAL A 64 16.47 -1.39 6.02
CA VAL A 64 15.87 -0.35 6.86
C VAL A 64 14.41 -0.16 6.49
N ALA A 65 13.55 -0.05 7.52
CA ALA A 65 12.18 0.42 7.40
C ALA A 65 11.96 1.58 8.37
N ARG A 66 11.41 2.70 7.88
CA ARG A 66 11.26 3.94 8.66
C ARG A 66 9.90 4.57 8.44
N PHE A 67 9.23 4.97 9.52
CA PHE A 67 8.13 5.93 9.52
C PHE A 67 8.61 7.26 10.09
N THR A 68 8.32 8.37 9.42
CA THR A 68 8.59 9.73 9.89
C THR A 68 7.31 10.54 9.89
N PRO A 69 7.13 11.51 10.82
CA PRO A 69 6.00 12.43 10.77
C PRO A 69 5.92 13.13 9.42
N TYR A 70 4.74 13.10 8.80
CA TYR A 70 4.46 13.71 7.50
C TYR A 70 2.98 14.10 7.42
N GLU A 71 2.69 15.27 6.85
CA GLU A 71 1.32 15.73 6.60
C GLU A 71 0.83 15.18 5.25
N GLY A 72 0.38 13.93 5.28
CA GLY A 72 -0.07 13.18 4.10
C GLY A 72 0.41 11.73 4.14
N TYR A 73 0.45 11.08 2.98
CA TYR A 73 1.00 9.73 2.86
C TYR A 73 1.98 9.65 1.68
N LYS A 74 3.26 9.46 2.00
CA LYS A 74 4.34 9.29 1.03
C LYS A 74 5.09 8.00 1.30
N LEU A 75 5.30 7.20 0.27
CA LEU A 75 6.07 5.98 0.31
C LEU A 75 7.33 6.13 -0.56
N GLY A 76 8.50 5.97 0.06
CA GLY A 76 9.75 5.80 -0.65
C GLY A 76 10.26 4.38 -0.45
N PHE A 77 10.61 3.69 -1.53
CA PHE A 77 11.26 2.39 -1.44
C PHE A 77 12.48 2.35 -2.35
N THR A 78 13.48 1.55 -1.95
CA THR A 78 14.69 1.32 -2.73
C THR A 78 14.98 -0.17 -2.74
N ILE A 79 15.24 -0.75 -3.92
CA ILE A 79 15.60 -2.16 -4.05
C ILE A 79 16.97 -2.31 -4.71
N GLN A 80 17.92 -2.84 -3.96
CA GLN A 80 19.26 -3.11 -4.49
C GLN A 80 19.32 -4.56 -5.01
N PHE A 81 19.41 -4.72 -6.33
CA PHE A 81 19.69 -6.01 -6.95
C PHE A 81 21.10 -6.00 -7.55
N ASP A 82 21.86 -7.04 -7.30
CA ASP A 82 23.10 -7.32 -8.03
C ASP A 82 22.75 -8.05 -9.34
N HIS A 83 22.11 -7.32 -10.26
CA HIS A 83 21.66 -7.90 -11.51
C HIS A 83 21.80 -6.89 -12.66
N PRO A 84 22.43 -7.25 -13.79
CA PRO A 84 22.74 -6.32 -14.89
C PRO A 84 21.50 -5.68 -15.53
N MET A 85 20.34 -6.33 -15.44
CA MET A 85 19.06 -5.78 -15.95
C MET A 85 18.38 -4.81 -14.98
N ILE A 86 18.87 -4.65 -13.74
CA ILE A 86 18.28 -3.76 -12.73
C ILE A 86 19.37 -2.82 -12.21
N PRO A 87 19.70 -1.75 -12.94
CA PRO A 87 20.75 -0.83 -12.53
C PRO A 87 20.34 -0.04 -11.29
N ALA A 88 21.29 0.21 -10.39
CA ALA A 88 21.05 0.93 -9.13
C ALA A 88 20.49 2.36 -9.30
N LYS A 89 20.58 2.96 -10.50
CA LYS A 89 19.96 4.27 -10.77
C LYS A 89 18.43 4.21 -10.85
N GLN A 90 17.86 3.02 -11.07
CA GLN A 90 16.41 2.79 -11.20
C GLN A 90 15.82 2.04 -9.99
N SER A 91 16.60 1.86 -8.93
CA SER A 91 16.19 1.09 -7.74
C SER A 91 15.27 1.84 -6.80
N ARG A 92 15.23 3.18 -6.86
CA ARG A 92 14.46 4.03 -5.95
C ARG A 92 13.19 4.55 -6.62
N GLN A 93 12.08 4.41 -5.92
CA GLN A 93 10.79 4.98 -6.29
C GLN A 93 10.23 5.75 -5.11
N GLU A 94 9.60 6.88 -5.41
CA GLU A 94 8.85 7.66 -4.43
C GLU A 94 7.46 7.94 -4.99
N ILE A 95 6.45 7.64 -4.19
CA ILE A 95 5.05 7.82 -4.53
C ILE A 95 4.41 8.64 -3.40
N GLU A 96 3.80 9.76 -3.77
CA GLU A 96 2.95 10.53 -2.87
C GLU A 96 1.49 10.24 -3.20
N PHE A 97 0.74 9.78 -2.21
CA PHE A 97 -0.66 9.41 -2.38
C PHE A 97 -1.53 10.63 -2.13
N SER A 98 -2.47 10.88 -3.06
CA SER A 98 -3.47 11.92 -2.90
C SER A 98 -4.48 11.55 -1.81
N THR A 99 -4.92 12.55 -1.05
CA THR A 99 -5.99 12.39 -0.04
C THR A 99 -7.37 12.16 -0.65
N LEU A 100 -7.57 12.35 -1.96
CA LEU A 100 -8.86 12.18 -2.64
C LEU A 100 -9.42 10.75 -2.56
N ALA A 101 -8.57 9.74 -2.33
CA ALA A 101 -9.01 8.35 -2.12
C ALA A 101 -9.39 8.05 -0.65
N TYR A 102 -9.28 9.04 0.24
CA TYR A 102 -9.41 8.89 1.69
C TYR A 102 -10.35 9.92 2.34
N THR A 103 -10.90 10.85 1.57
CA THR A 103 -11.99 11.76 1.97
C THR A 103 -13.33 11.07 1.81
#